data_AF-A0A061DAC6-F1
#
_entry.id   AF-A0A061DAC6-F1
#
_cell.length_a   1.000
_cell.length_b   1.000
_cell.length_c   1.000
_cell.angle_alpha   90.00
_cell.angle_beta   90.00
_cell.angle_gamma   90.00
#
_symmetry.space_group_name_H-M   'P 1'
#
loop_
_entity.id
_entity.type
_entity.pdbx_description
1 polymer ?
#
loop_
_entity_poly.entity_id
_entity_poly.type
_entity_poly.pdbx_seq_one_letter_code
_entity_poly.pdbx_strand_id
1 'polypeptide(L)'
;MARKKNWKRIDVSTVHESIVENNIAKSVARDGISDKIEIDVVGATPSKKLAKKIKAQQAAGPLAARGAVEKAKLRKLVEKIKQKNEAIEVETDESDGRRKRESDDIWSEDTEHFVKRRPKMPNLAKVIPAVAAPHAGQSYNPTPEAHAELVDQAVQALPKEELESDYPLTDLIAKALPALEVEQLSFIQKQKLAHLVVQNNVSEEAIMEVLQEPPEDGDEEDDDDDDDDDEEGKQEGRSRANRLKKKTRAKRNRIKQHKETMRQAQMRKRVKQLVHDIRSMKKEDVTAEETSANREGMEERLRRYLAGLVQGKNVPRFGNKVYRADPPPVALSDEMKACLRQLQTPTKSPVDHVLDSIYRRGLVPAPPVIDDKYHERARKRVIKHAVKFKSKLLQGT
;
A
#
# COMPACT_ATOMS: atom_id res chain seq x y z
N MET A 1 -45.46 36.11 19.74
CA MET A 1 -44.47 37.06 19.17
C MET A 1 -43.07 36.62 19.57
N ALA A 2 -42.35 35.91 18.69
CA ALA A 2 -41.00 35.39 18.97
C ALA A 2 -39.93 36.40 18.55
N ARG A 3 -39.02 36.77 19.48
CA ARG A 3 -37.92 37.72 19.26
C ARG A 3 -36.80 37.05 18.46
N LYS A 4 -36.46 37.62 17.29
CA LYS A 4 -35.31 37.21 16.46
C LYS A 4 -34.00 37.52 17.21
N LYS A 5 -33.16 36.52 17.44
CA LYS A 5 -31.80 36.67 18.00
C LYS A 5 -30.82 37.05 16.89
N ASN A 6 -30.20 38.22 17.00
CA ASN A 6 -29.12 38.65 16.10
C ASN A 6 -27.80 37.98 16.53
N TRP A 7 -27.25 37.14 15.66
CA TRP A 7 -25.93 36.56 15.83
C TRP A 7 -24.90 37.52 15.26
N LYS A 8 -24.05 38.10 16.11
CA LYS A 8 -22.89 38.90 15.66
C LYS A 8 -21.82 37.94 15.17
N ARG A 9 -21.36 38.12 13.92
CA ARG A 9 -20.16 37.44 13.40
C ARG A 9 -18.96 37.86 14.26
N ILE A 10 -18.29 36.87 14.85
CA ILE A 10 -17.02 37.05 15.54
C ILE A 10 -15.93 36.84 14.49
N ASP A 11 -15.13 37.87 14.23
CA ASP A 11 -13.97 37.77 13.37
C ASP A 11 -12.90 36.89 14.03
N VAL A 12 -12.57 35.77 13.39
CA VAL A 12 -11.68 34.73 13.95
C VAL A 12 -10.21 35.16 13.94
N SER A 13 -9.84 36.21 13.21
CA SER A 13 -8.47 36.72 13.12
C SER A 13 -8.01 37.44 14.39
N THR A 14 -8.88 38.15 15.10
CA THR A 14 -8.54 38.88 16.34
C THR A 14 -8.42 37.98 17.56
N VAL A 15 -9.05 36.80 17.53
CA VAL A 15 -8.96 35.82 18.63
C VAL A 15 -7.58 35.16 18.68
N HIS A 16 -6.91 35.00 17.54
CA HIS A 16 -5.59 34.35 17.50
C HIS A 16 -4.45 35.24 18.03
N GLU A 17 -4.49 36.55 17.82
CA GLU A 17 -3.44 37.46 18.30
C GLU A 17 -3.50 37.63 19.83
N SER A 18 -4.70 37.79 20.39
CA SER A 18 -4.89 37.98 21.84
C SER A 18 -4.53 36.74 22.69
N ILE A 19 -4.63 35.53 22.14
CA ILE A 19 -4.22 34.29 22.83
C ILE A 19 -2.69 34.13 22.80
N VAL A 20 -2.03 34.57 21.72
CA VAL A 20 -0.56 34.51 21.60
C VAL A 20 0.10 35.51 22.54
N GLU A 21 -0.40 36.75 22.60
CA GLU A 21 0.14 37.78 23.50
C GLU A 21 -0.06 37.44 24.98
N ASN A 22 -1.22 36.88 25.34
CA ASN A 22 -1.50 36.47 26.73
C ASN A 22 -0.67 35.27 27.19
N ASN A 23 -0.23 34.38 26.28
CA ASN A 23 0.61 33.25 26.64
C ASN A 23 2.09 33.63 26.76
N ILE A 24 2.57 34.61 25.98
CA ILE A 24 3.93 35.14 26.10
C ILE A 24 4.08 35.94 27.40
N ALA A 25 3.08 36.75 27.77
CA ALA A 25 3.11 37.49 29.04
C ALA A 25 3.08 36.57 30.27
N LYS A 26 2.40 35.42 30.19
CA LYS A 26 2.32 34.45 31.29
C LYS A 26 3.56 33.57 31.46
N SER A 27 4.34 33.32 30.40
CA SER A 27 5.60 32.58 30.52
C SER A 27 6.71 33.44 31.13
N VAL A 28 6.77 34.73 30.78
CA VAL A 28 7.77 35.67 31.33
C VAL A 28 7.55 35.95 32.83
N ALA A 29 6.31 35.87 33.33
CA ALA A 29 6.02 36.09 34.75
C ALA A 29 6.21 34.87 35.66
N ARG A 30 6.34 33.65 35.11
CA ARG A 30 6.49 32.41 35.91
C ARG A 30 7.92 32.00 36.17
N ASP A 31 8.84 32.37 35.28
CA ASP A 31 10.24 32.04 35.46
C ASP A 31 10.96 33.26 36.03
N GLY A 32 10.95 33.36 37.36
CA GLY A 32 11.73 34.33 38.14
C GLY A 32 13.23 34.09 38.00
N ILE A 33 13.77 34.33 36.80
CA ILE A 33 15.19 34.26 36.47
C ILE A 33 15.71 35.69 36.51
N SER A 34 15.97 36.18 37.72
CA SER A 34 16.70 37.42 37.98
C SER A 34 18.20 37.19 38.19
N ASP A 35 18.74 36.04 37.78
CA ASP A 35 20.17 35.79 37.79
C ASP A 35 20.82 36.27 36.49
N LYS A 36 21.46 37.44 36.61
CA LYS A 36 22.58 37.97 35.82
C LYS A 36 22.98 37.12 34.60
N ILE A 37 22.25 37.28 33.51
CA ILE A 37 22.80 37.06 32.17
C ILE A 37 23.43 38.39 31.78
N GLU A 38 24.72 38.55 32.05
CA GLU A 38 25.53 39.51 31.31
C GLU A 38 25.50 39.07 29.85
N ILE A 39 24.64 39.74 29.07
CA ILE A 39 24.61 39.62 27.62
C ILE A 39 25.91 40.23 27.13
N ASP A 40 26.91 39.38 26.90
CA ASP A 40 28.14 39.74 26.22
C ASP A 40 27.76 40.36 24.88
N VAL A 41 28.03 41.66 24.77
CA VAL A 41 27.82 42.45 23.57
C VAL A 41 28.68 41.85 22.46
N VAL A 42 28.01 41.44 21.38
CA VAL A 42 28.57 40.96 20.12
C VAL A 42 29.79 41.79 19.71
N GLY A 43 31.00 41.22 19.80
CA GLY A 43 32.20 41.85 19.23
C GLY A 43 33.57 41.46 19.78
N ALA A 44 33.69 40.79 20.93
CA ALA A 44 35.01 40.41 21.46
C ALA A 44 35.53 39.12 20.80
N THR A 45 36.51 39.24 19.91
CA THR A 45 37.22 38.08 19.35
C THR A 45 37.87 37.25 20.49
N PRO A 46 37.68 35.92 20.53
CA PRO A 46 38.28 35.07 21.56
C PRO A 46 39.81 35.17 21.46
N SER A 47 40.47 35.30 22.61
CA SER A 47 41.92 35.46 22.68
C SER A 47 42.64 34.40 21.82
N LYS A 48 43.73 34.79 21.15
CA LYS A 48 44.49 33.91 20.23
C LYS A 48 44.88 32.55 20.85
N LYS A 49 44.99 32.47 22.18
CA LYS A 49 45.26 31.21 22.91
C LYS A 49 44.06 30.26 22.94
N LEU A 50 42.84 30.78 23.09
CA LEU A 50 41.62 29.98 23.11
C LEU A 50 41.29 29.44 21.71
N ALA A 51 41.44 30.27 20.68
CA ALA A 51 41.25 29.87 19.29
C ALA A 51 42.21 28.74 18.86
N LYS A 52 43.47 28.79 19.32
CA LYS A 52 44.47 27.74 19.03
C LYS A 52 44.12 26.42 19.72
N LYS A 53 43.55 26.46 20.93
CA LYS A 53 43.11 25.26 21.68
C LYS A 53 41.89 24.61 21.04
N ILE A 54 40.91 25.40 20.60
CA ILE A 54 39.72 24.90 19.90
C ILE A 54 40.11 24.28 18.56
N LYS A 55 40.99 24.91 17.79
CA LYS A 55 41.46 24.39 16.50
C LYS A 55 42.27 23.09 16.66
N ALA A 56 43.07 22.97 17.72
CA ALA A 56 43.79 21.74 18.04
C ALA A 56 42.86 20.59 18.48
N GLN A 57 41.80 20.90 19.24
CA GLN A 57 40.80 19.89 19.65
C GLN A 57 39.94 19.42 18.47
N GLN A 58 39.60 20.31 17.53
CA GLN A 58 38.86 19.96 16.32
C GLN A 58 39.70 19.13 15.33
N ALA A 59 41.01 19.39 15.23
CA ALA A 59 41.91 18.63 14.36
C ALA A 59 42.20 17.21 14.87
N ALA A 60 42.11 16.96 16.18
CA ALA A 60 42.44 15.66 16.78
C ALA A 60 41.31 14.63 16.65
N GLY A 61 40.08 15.04 16.32
CA GLY A 61 38.91 14.16 16.25
C GLY A 61 38.47 13.60 17.63
N PRO A 62 37.19 13.22 17.78
CA PRO A 62 36.63 12.77 19.07
C PRO A 62 37.27 11.48 19.61
N LEU A 63 38.03 10.75 18.79
CA LEU A 63 38.72 9.53 19.16
C LEU A 63 40.12 9.76 19.76
N ALA A 64 40.75 10.92 19.57
CA ALA A 64 42.08 11.19 20.13
C ALA A 64 42.04 11.59 21.61
N ALA A 65 40.91 12.15 22.08
CA ALA A 65 40.74 12.58 23.47
C ALA A 65 40.39 11.43 24.44
N ARG A 66 40.02 10.25 23.92
CA ARG A 66 39.74 9.07 24.74
C ARG A 66 41.02 8.37 25.12
N GLY A 67 41.26 8.22 26.43
CA GLY A 67 42.46 7.61 26.98
C GLY A 67 42.71 6.20 26.42
N ALA A 68 43.97 5.76 26.41
CA ALA A 68 44.38 4.47 25.84
C ALA A 68 43.56 3.27 26.37
N VAL A 69 43.08 3.36 27.61
CA VAL A 69 42.24 2.34 28.26
C VAL A 69 40.86 2.22 27.60
N GLU A 70 40.23 3.32 27.19
CA GLU A 70 38.93 3.30 26.51
C GLU A 70 39.04 2.75 25.09
N LYS A 71 40.14 3.05 24.40
CA LYS A 71 40.42 2.47 23.07
C LYS A 71 40.57 0.95 23.13
N ALA A 72 41.25 0.42 24.14
CA ALA A 72 41.39 -1.02 24.33
C ALA A 72 40.05 -1.70 24.65
N LYS A 73 39.19 -1.07 25.46
CA LYS A 73 37.84 -1.57 25.75
C LYS A 73 36.95 -1.60 24.49
N LEU A 74 36.99 -0.55 23.67
CA LEU A 74 36.23 -0.48 22.42
C LEU A 74 36.71 -1.54 21.41
N ARG A 75 38.02 -1.75 21.27
CA ARG A 75 38.55 -2.82 20.38
C ARG A 75 38.07 -4.22 20.79
N LYS A 76 38.11 -4.54 22.09
CA LYS A 76 37.60 -5.82 22.62
C LYS A 76 36.10 -6.00 22.39
N LEU A 77 35.33 -4.91 22.45
CA LEU A 77 33.89 -4.94 22.22
C LEU A 77 33.56 -5.19 20.74
N VAL A 78 34.32 -4.55 19.83
CA VAL A 78 34.22 -4.77 18.39
C VAL A 78 34.59 -6.22 18.01
N GLU A 79 35.67 -6.77 18.58
CA GLU A 79 36.06 -8.18 18.36
C GLU A 79 34.98 -9.15 18.86
N LYS A 80 34.37 -8.89 20.03
CA LYS A 80 33.25 -9.70 20.55
C LYS A 80 32.02 -9.65 19.66
N ILE A 81 31.70 -8.50 19.07
CA ILE A 81 30.58 -8.37 18.13
C ILE A 81 30.87 -9.16 16.85
N LYS A 82 32.10 -9.08 16.34
CA LYS A 82 32.51 -9.80 15.13
C LYS A 82 32.42 -11.32 15.30
N GLN A 83 32.93 -11.85 16.42
CA GLN A 83 32.84 -13.29 16.73
C GLN A 83 31.40 -13.77 16.94
N LYS A 84 30.51 -12.94 17.49
CA LYS A 84 29.08 -13.30 17.64
C LYS A 84 28.35 -13.35 16.31
N ASN A 85 28.73 -12.52 15.34
CA ASN A 85 28.11 -12.52 14.01
C ASN A 85 28.58 -13.70 13.16
N GLU A 86 29.84 -14.11 13.29
CA GLU A 86 30.40 -15.30 12.61
C GLU A 86 29.77 -16.62 13.13
N ALA A 87 29.23 -16.64 14.35
CA ALA A 87 28.55 -17.83 14.91
C ALA A 87 27.06 -17.98 14.51
N ILE A 88 26.48 -16.99 13.81
CA ILE A 88 25.05 -16.97 13.43
C ILE A 88 24.86 -17.26 11.92
N GLU A 89 25.92 -17.68 11.21
CA GLU A 89 25.78 -18.16 9.83
C GLU A 89 25.09 -19.53 9.80
N VAL A 90 23.76 -19.48 9.71
CA VAL A 90 22.90 -20.53 9.14
C VAL A 90 23.38 -20.76 7.69
N GLU A 91 23.65 -22.01 7.34
CA GLU A 91 23.95 -22.45 5.97
C GLU A 91 22.89 -21.93 4.98
N THR A 92 23.18 -20.78 4.37
CA THR A 92 22.57 -20.36 3.13
C THR A 92 23.58 -20.64 2.03
N ASP A 93 23.26 -21.61 1.18
CA ASP A 93 24.01 -21.92 -0.04
C ASP A 93 24.16 -20.67 -0.93
N GLU A 94 25.26 -19.94 -0.76
CA GLU A 94 25.73 -18.90 -1.65
C GLU A 94 26.49 -19.53 -2.82
N SER A 95 25.79 -20.24 -3.70
CA SER A 95 26.29 -20.59 -5.03
C SER A 95 25.69 -19.66 -6.09
N ASP A 96 26.04 -18.37 -6.04
CA ASP A 96 25.90 -17.50 -7.21
C ASP A 96 27.04 -16.48 -7.20
N GLY A 97 28.18 -16.92 -7.73
CA GLY A 97 29.32 -16.06 -8.01
C GLY A 97 28.93 -14.95 -8.99
N ARG A 98 28.81 -13.71 -8.51
CA ARG A 98 28.88 -12.52 -9.35
C ARG A 98 29.47 -11.32 -8.59
N ARG A 99 30.80 -11.22 -8.75
CA ARG A 99 31.64 -10.00 -8.74
C ARG A 99 31.75 -9.25 -7.42
N LYS A 100 32.78 -9.62 -6.65
CA LYS A 100 33.63 -8.64 -5.95
C LYS A 100 34.02 -7.54 -6.95
N ARG A 101 33.43 -6.35 -6.82
CA ARG A 101 34.05 -5.12 -7.32
C ARG A 101 34.87 -4.57 -6.17
N GLU A 102 36.15 -4.94 -6.18
CA GLU A 102 37.20 -4.21 -5.50
C GLU A 102 37.40 -2.90 -6.26
N SER A 103 36.93 -1.80 -5.67
CA SER A 103 37.51 -0.47 -5.88
C SER A 103 36.93 0.46 -4.81
N ASP A 104 37.57 0.46 -3.64
CA ASP A 104 37.49 1.55 -2.66
C ASP A 104 38.19 2.77 -3.27
N ASP A 105 37.47 3.51 -4.12
CA ASP A 105 37.86 4.87 -4.50
C ASP A 105 37.22 5.84 -3.50
N ILE A 106 38.04 6.29 -2.54
CA ILE A 106 37.65 7.20 -1.45
C ILE A 106 37.58 8.67 -1.92
N TRP A 107 37.98 8.97 -3.16
CA TRP A 107 38.06 10.35 -3.67
C TRP A 107 37.14 10.68 -4.85
N SER A 108 36.26 9.76 -5.28
CA SER A 108 35.22 10.11 -6.25
C SER A 108 34.15 10.98 -5.59
N GLU A 109 34.16 12.27 -5.91
CA GLU A 109 33.21 13.33 -5.50
C GLU A 109 31.82 13.15 -6.13
N ASP A 110 31.45 11.92 -6.47
CA ASP A 110 30.10 11.55 -6.88
C ASP A 110 29.38 11.00 -5.65
N THR A 111 28.61 11.87 -5.01
CA THR A 111 27.56 11.49 -4.05
C THR A 111 26.50 10.64 -4.73
N GLU A 112 26.83 9.40 -5.09
CA GLU A 112 25.84 8.41 -5.45
C GLU A 112 25.08 8.04 -4.17
N HIS A 113 23.83 8.49 -4.11
CA HIS A 113 22.89 8.06 -3.08
C HIS A 113 22.94 6.54 -2.97
N PHE A 114 23.40 6.02 -1.83
CA PHE A 114 23.21 4.63 -1.45
C PHE A 114 21.71 4.37 -1.35
N VAL A 115 21.07 4.10 -2.49
CA VAL A 115 19.71 3.61 -2.55
C VAL A 115 19.78 2.23 -1.94
N LYS A 116 19.44 2.14 -0.65
CA LYS A 116 19.28 0.88 0.09
C LYS A 116 18.40 -0.01 -0.77
N ARG A 117 19.02 -0.94 -1.51
CA ARG A 117 18.30 -1.89 -2.35
C ARG A 117 17.45 -2.70 -1.39
N ARG A 118 16.13 -2.58 -1.53
CA ARG A 118 15.20 -3.36 -0.72
C ARG A 118 15.59 -4.83 -0.84
N PRO A 119 15.60 -5.59 0.27
CA PRO A 119 15.88 -7.02 0.22
C PRO A 119 14.96 -7.63 -0.84
N LYS A 120 15.55 -8.29 -1.83
CA LYS A 120 14.78 -8.94 -2.89
C LYS A 120 13.98 -10.06 -2.22
N MET A 121 12.66 -9.96 -2.25
CA MET A 121 11.79 -11.03 -1.77
C MET A 121 12.22 -12.34 -2.45
N PRO A 122 12.34 -13.46 -1.71
CA PRO A 122 12.61 -14.74 -2.33
C PRO A 122 11.54 -15.00 -3.39
N ASN A 123 11.95 -15.51 -4.54
CA ASN A 123 11.02 -15.82 -5.62
C ASN A 123 9.99 -16.83 -5.09
N LEU A 124 8.72 -16.42 -4.96
CA LEU A 124 7.63 -17.21 -4.39
C LEU A 124 7.51 -18.59 -5.06
N ALA A 125 7.84 -18.66 -6.36
CA ALA A 125 7.84 -19.90 -7.11
C ALA A 125 8.88 -20.93 -6.62
N LYS A 126 9.95 -20.52 -5.92
CA LYS A 126 10.92 -21.43 -5.30
C LYS A 126 10.45 -21.96 -3.95
N VAL A 127 9.56 -21.24 -3.27
CA VAL A 127 9.09 -21.57 -1.92
C VAL A 127 7.96 -22.60 -1.98
N ILE A 128 7.06 -22.47 -2.94
CA ILE A 128 5.93 -23.38 -3.11
C ILE A 128 6.44 -24.68 -3.75
N PRO A 129 6.16 -25.86 -3.15
CA PRO A 129 6.60 -27.13 -3.71
C PRO A 129 6.02 -27.33 -5.12
N ALA A 130 6.82 -27.93 -6.01
CA ALA A 130 6.40 -28.15 -7.39
C ALA A 130 5.20 -29.11 -7.46
N VAL A 131 5.19 -30.19 -6.67
CA VAL A 131 4.11 -31.17 -6.69
C VAL A 131 3.29 -31.02 -5.40
N ALA A 132 1.96 -31.03 -5.52
CA ALA A 132 1.09 -31.12 -4.36
C ALA A 132 1.17 -32.54 -3.81
N ALA A 133 1.51 -32.72 -2.54
CA ALA A 133 1.36 -34.02 -1.92
C ALA A 133 -0.14 -34.36 -1.88
N PRO A 134 -0.57 -35.53 -2.39
CA PRO A 134 -1.96 -35.95 -2.29
C PRO A 134 -2.34 -36.16 -0.82
N HIS A 135 -3.63 -35.98 -0.50
CA HIS A 135 -4.13 -36.24 0.84
C HIS A 135 -4.09 -37.75 1.13
N ALA A 136 -3.87 -38.16 2.39
CA ALA A 136 -3.88 -39.59 2.75
C ALA A 136 -5.23 -40.28 2.44
N GLY A 137 -6.32 -39.50 2.54
CA GLY A 137 -7.68 -39.92 2.16
C GLY A 137 -7.88 -40.20 0.66
N GLN A 138 -6.96 -39.78 -0.21
CA GLN A 138 -7.00 -40.07 -1.65
C GLN A 138 -6.34 -41.40 -2.01
N SER A 139 -5.77 -42.10 -1.02
CA SER A 139 -5.25 -43.43 -1.25
C SER A 139 -6.37 -44.41 -1.61
N TYR A 140 -6.00 -45.51 -2.26
CA TYR A 140 -6.96 -46.53 -2.69
C TYR A 140 -7.72 -47.18 -1.52
N ASN A 141 -7.04 -47.35 -0.38
CA ASN A 141 -7.60 -47.90 0.84
C ASN A 141 -7.32 -46.93 1.99
N PRO A 142 -8.03 -45.80 2.04
CA PRO A 142 -7.78 -44.78 3.04
C PRO A 142 -8.29 -45.25 4.40
N THR A 143 -7.63 -44.80 5.47
CA THR A 143 -8.18 -44.91 6.81
C THR A 143 -9.48 -44.09 6.89
N PRO A 144 -10.51 -44.55 7.62
CA PRO A 144 -11.81 -43.86 7.68
C PRO A 144 -11.68 -42.41 8.17
N GLU A 145 -10.75 -42.14 9.09
CA GLU A 145 -10.46 -40.79 9.59
C GLU A 145 -9.94 -39.88 8.47
N ALA A 146 -8.87 -40.29 7.78
CA ALA A 146 -8.30 -39.51 6.68
C ALA A 146 -9.25 -39.34 5.47
N HIS A 147 -10.18 -40.28 5.26
CA HIS A 147 -11.23 -40.14 4.25
C HIS A 147 -12.27 -39.10 4.67
N ALA A 148 -12.74 -39.14 5.92
CA ALA A 148 -13.66 -38.15 6.46
C ALA A 148 -13.06 -36.72 6.40
N GLU A 149 -11.79 -36.56 6.81
CA GLU A 149 -11.07 -35.28 6.70
C GLU A 149 -11.01 -34.76 5.26
N LEU A 150 -10.79 -35.66 4.28
CA LEU A 150 -10.76 -35.30 2.88
C LEU A 150 -12.14 -34.86 2.38
N VAL A 151 -13.20 -35.56 2.79
CA VAL A 151 -14.59 -35.17 2.49
C VAL A 151 -14.88 -33.79 3.06
N ASP A 152 -14.55 -33.55 4.33
CA ASP A 152 -14.75 -32.26 4.98
C ASP A 152 -13.97 -31.15 4.27
N GLN A 153 -12.73 -31.42 3.87
CA GLN A 153 -11.92 -30.48 3.10
C GLN A 153 -12.55 -30.18 1.73
N ALA A 154 -13.06 -31.20 1.03
CA ALA A 154 -13.72 -31.02 -0.25
C ALA A 154 -15.02 -30.21 -0.10
N VAL A 155 -15.82 -30.47 0.93
CA VAL A 155 -17.04 -29.71 1.26
C VAL A 155 -16.73 -28.25 1.59
N GLN A 156 -15.64 -27.98 2.30
CA GLN A 156 -15.19 -26.62 2.59
C GLN A 156 -14.64 -25.88 1.35
N ALA A 157 -13.99 -26.62 0.44
CA ALA A 157 -13.35 -26.08 -0.75
C ALA A 157 -14.32 -25.89 -1.92
N LEU A 158 -15.42 -26.65 -1.97
CA LEU A 158 -16.50 -26.38 -2.89
C LEU A 158 -16.88 -24.91 -2.74
N PRO A 159 -17.07 -24.19 -3.86
CA PRO A 159 -17.73 -22.90 -3.76
C PRO A 159 -19.03 -23.23 -3.06
N LYS A 160 -19.16 -22.78 -1.81
CA LYS A 160 -20.47 -22.60 -1.25
C LYS A 160 -21.13 -21.75 -2.32
N GLU A 161 -22.10 -22.31 -3.02
CA GLU A 161 -23.16 -21.49 -3.58
C GLU A 161 -23.79 -20.82 -2.35
N GLU A 162 -23.05 -19.87 -1.78
CA GLU A 162 -23.59 -18.69 -1.17
C GLU A 162 -24.42 -18.16 -2.32
N LEU A 163 -25.66 -18.62 -2.37
CA LEU A 163 -26.78 -18.14 -3.15
C LEU A 163 -26.83 -16.64 -2.92
N GLU A 164 -25.90 -15.87 -3.50
CA GLU A 164 -25.51 -14.50 -3.17
C GLU A 164 -26.21 -14.06 -1.89
N SER A 165 -25.76 -14.67 -0.80
CA SER A 165 -26.63 -14.95 0.32
C SER A 165 -26.93 -13.61 0.98
N ASP A 166 -28.00 -12.97 0.52
CA ASP A 166 -28.56 -11.75 1.07
C ASP A 166 -28.96 -11.97 2.52
N TYR A 167 -28.90 -13.21 3.03
CA TYR A 167 -29.11 -13.63 4.41
C TYR A 167 -28.76 -12.59 5.48
N PRO A 168 -27.57 -11.95 5.55
CA PRO A 168 -27.34 -10.94 6.58
C PRO A 168 -28.20 -9.68 6.38
N LEU A 169 -28.48 -9.27 5.14
CA LEU A 169 -29.40 -8.18 4.82
C LEU A 169 -30.86 -8.59 5.01
N THR A 170 -31.27 -9.75 4.49
CA THR A 170 -32.64 -10.26 4.58
C THR A 170 -33.01 -10.56 6.02
N ASP A 171 -32.12 -11.15 6.82
CA ASP A 171 -32.35 -11.42 8.24
C ASP A 171 -32.44 -10.12 9.05
N LEU A 172 -31.61 -9.13 8.72
CA LEU A 172 -31.64 -7.81 9.35
C LEU A 172 -32.97 -7.10 9.05
N ILE A 173 -33.41 -7.11 7.78
CA ILE A 173 -34.68 -6.49 7.36
C ILE A 173 -35.86 -7.27 7.92
N ALA A 174 -35.89 -8.60 7.83
CA ALA A 174 -36.99 -9.44 8.34
C ALA A 174 -37.17 -9.29 9.86
N LYS A 175 -36.06 -9.12 10.60
CA LYS A 175 -36.10 -8.86 12.05
C LYS A 175 -36.65 -7.47 12.39
N ALA A 176 -36.34 -6.47 11.57
CA ALA A 176 -36.78 -5.08 11.80
C ALA A 176 -38.19 -4.79 11.24
N LEU A 177 -38.54 -5.43 10.13
CA LEU A 177 -39.75 -5.22 9.32
C LEU A 177 -40.38 -6.58 8.96
N PRO A 178 -40.99 -7.28 9.94
CA PRO A 178 -41.55 -8.62 9.71
C PRO A 178 -42.78 -8.63 8.79
N ALA A 179 -43.38 -7.47 8.53
CA ALA A 179 -44.55 -7.35 7.66
C ALA A 179 -44.20 -7.30 6.16
N LEU A 180 -42.91 -7.20 5.81
CA LEU A 180 -42.46 -7.04 4.44
C LEU A 180 -41.99 -8.36 3.84
N GLU A 181 -42.42 -8.69 2.62
CA GLU A 181 -41.96 -9.88 1.88
C GLU A 181 -40.58 -9.64 1.26
N VAL A 182 -39.53 -9.75 2.10
CA VAL A 182 -38.14 -9.40 1.75
C VAL A 182 -37.60 -10.20 0.55
N GLU A 183 -38.14 -11.39 0.29
CA GLU A 183 -37.69 -12.27 -0.80
C GLU A 183 -37.99 -11.71 -2.21
N GLN A 184 -39.01 -10.86 -2.36
CA GLN A 184 -39.40 -10.28 -3.66
C GLN A 184 -38.61 -9.02 -4.03
N LEU A 185 -37.83 -8.48 -3.09
CA LEU A 185 -37.09 -7.23 -3.31
C LEU A 185 -35.81 -7.43 -4.11
N SER A 186 -35.46 -6.43 -4.91
CA SER A 186 -34.15 -6.39 -5.56
C SER A 186 -33.02 -6.18 -4.53
N PHE A 187 -31.80 -6.58 -4.89
CA PHE A 187 -30.62 -6.40 -4.02
C PHE A 187 -30.43 -4.93 -3.58
N ILE A 188 -30.62 -3.99 -4.51
CA ILE A 188 -30.48 -2.55 -4.26
C ILE A 188 -31.53 -2.07 -3.25
N GLN A 189 -32.78 -2.51 -3.40
CA GLN A 189 -33.86 -2.19 -2.46
C GLN A 189 -33.57 -2.75 -1.07
N LYS A 190 -33.10 -4.00 -0.97
CA LYS A 190 -32.65 -4.59 0.31
C LYS A 190 -31.52 -3.76 0.93
N GLN A 191 -30.53 -3.32 0.15
CA GLN A 191 -29.42 -2.51 0.65
C GLN A 191 -29.89 -1.14 1.18
N LYS A 192 -30.79 -0.47 0.46
CA LYS A 192 -31.39 0.80 0.89
C LYS A 192 -32.23 0.64 2.17
N LEU A 193 -33.05 -0.40 2.26
CA LEU A 193 -33.83 -0.71 3.47
C LEU A 193 -32.92 -1.06 4.66
N ALA A 194 -31.88 -1.88 4.46
CA ALA A 194 -30.93 -2.20 5.51
C ALA A 194 -30.23 -0.94 6.04
N HIS A 195 -29.89 0.00 5.16
CA HIS A 195 -29.31 1.29 5.55
C HIS A 195 -30.28 2.13 6.39
N LEU A 196 -31.57 2.18 6.03
CA LEU A 196 -32.61 2.85 6.83
C LEU A 196 -32.75 2.24 8.23
N VAL A 197 -32.70 0.90 8.33
CA VAL A 197 -32.73 0.19 9.61
C VAL A 197 -31.50 0.53 10.46
N VAL A 198 -30.30 0.54 9.88
CA VAL A 198 -29.05 0.89 10.60
C VAL A 198 -29.07 2.34 11.10
N GLN A 199 -29.71 3.24 10.34
CA GLN A 199 -29.88 4.65 10.74
C GLN A 199 -31.01 4.88 11.74
N ASN A 200 -31.79 3.84 12.08
CA ASN A 200 -33.03 3.93 12.86
C ASN A 200 -34.05 4.92 12.26
N ASN A 201 -34.03 5.14 10.95
CA ASN A 201 -34.96 6.02 10.24
C ASN A 201 -36.02 5.19 9.52
N VAL A 202 -36.77 4.42 10.30
CA VAL A 202 -37.73 3.43 9.80
C VAL A 202 -39.14 4.05 9.74
N SER A 203 -39.28 5.16 9.03
CA SER A 203 -40.59 5.76 8.77
C SER A 203 -41.28 5.05 7.60
N GLU A 204 -42.61 4.91 7.67
CA GLU A 204 -43.40 4.27 6.62
C GLU A 204 -43.23 4.97 5.25
N GLU A 205 -43.03 6.29 5.26
CA GLU A 205 -42.77 7.11 4.07
C GLU A 205 -41.45 6.74 3.38
N ALA A 206 -40.36 6.59 4.15
CA ALA A 206 -39.05 6.23 3.60
C ALA A 206 -39.03 4.78 3.08
N ILE A 207 -39.78 3.89 3.73
CA ILE A 207 -39.94 2.51 3.25
C ILE A 207 -40.70 2.51 1.91
N MET A 208 -41.80 3.25 1.80
CA MET A 208 -42.56 3.34 0.54
C MET A 208 -41.74 3.97 -0.59
N GLU A 209 -40.91 4.96 -0.31
CA GLU A 209 -40.03 5.60 -1.31
C GLU A 209 -39.09 4.58 -1.96
N VAL A 210 -38.42 3.74 -1.15
CA VAL A 210 -37.51 2.70 -1.64
C VAL A 210 -38.25 1.61 -2.43
N LEU A 211 -39.49 1.28 -2.04
CA LEU A 211 -40.30 0.27 -2.74
C LEU A 211 -40.86 0.76 -4.08
N GLN A 212 -41.10 2.07 -4.22
CA GLN A 212 -41.60 2.67 -5.45
C GLN A 212 -40.49 2.98 -6.46
N GLU A 213 -39.23 2.99 -6.02
CA GLU A 213 -38.09 3.22 -6.89
C GLU A 213 -37.95 2.04 -7.87
N PRO A 214 -38.01 2.29 -9.19
CA PRO A 214 -37.84 1.25 -10.18
C PRO A 214 -36.44 0.64 -10.04
N PRO A 215 -36.27 -0.65 -10.37
CA PRO A 215 -34.95 -1.27 -10.42
C PRO A 215 -34.12 -0.52 -11.47
N GLU A 216 -33.23 0.34 -11.00
CA GLU A 216 -32.25 1.01 -11.83
C GLU A 216 -31.20 -0.05 -12.19
N ASP A 217 -31.33 -0.62 -13.39
CA ASP A 217 -30.34 -1.52 -13.96
C ASP A 217 -29.04 -0.73 -14.12
N GLY A 218 -28.16 -0.85 -13.12
CA GLY A 218 -26.91 -0.11 -13.00
C GLY A 218 -25.90 -0.45 -14.10
N ASP A 219 -26.15 0.10 -15.29
CA ASP A 219 -25.28 0.06 -16.47
C ASP A 219 -24.80 1.47 -16.82
N GLU A 220 -24.58 2.32 -15.80
CA GLU A 220 -23.85 3.60 -15.95
C GLU A 220 -22.35 3.33 -15.83
N GLU A 221 -21.74 2.92 -16.95
CA GLU A 221 -20.30 3.02 -17.16
C GLU A 221 -19.95 4.52 -17.31
N ASP A 222 -19.55 5.17 -16.21
CA ASP A 222 -18.87 6.48 -16.20
C ASP A 222 -17.49 6.33 -16.88
N ASP A 223 -17.47 6.45 -18.21
CA ASP A 223 -16.27 6.73 -19.01
C ASP A 223 -15.99 8.25 -18.96
N ASP A 224 -15.43 8.72 -17.84
CA ASP A 224 -14.78 10.03 -17.76
C ASP A 224 -13.38 9.96 -18.40
N ASP A 225 -13.34 9.98 -19.74
CA ASP A 225 -12.13 10.24 -20.53
C ASP A 225 -11.87 11.77 -20.57
N ASP A 226 -11.11 12.24 -19.58
CA ASP A 226 -10.62 13.62 -19.45
C ASP A 226 -9.32 13.79 -20.27
N ASP A 227 -9.46 13.88 -21.61
CA ASP A 227 -8.38 14.21 -22.55
C ASP A 227 -8.17 15.74 -22.62
N ASP A 228 -7.34 16.26 -21.72
CA ASP A 228 -6.78 17.63 -21.78
C ASP A 228 -5.69 17.71 -22.87
N ASP A 229 -6.11 17.94 -24.11
CA ASP A 229 -5.24 18.20 -25.28
C ASP A 229 -4.74 19.67 -25.27
N ASP A 230 -3.58 19.89 -24.65
CA ASP A 230 -2.85 21.16 -24.63
C ASP A 230 -2.05 21.34 -25.95
N GLU A 231 -2.73 21.72 -27.05
CA GLU A 231 -2.08 22.06 -28.33
C GLU A 231 -1.42 23.47 -28.29
N GLU A 232 -0.14 23.50 -27.92
CA GLU A 232 0.73 24.67 -28.04
C GLU A 232 1.01 25.00 -29.53
N GLY A 233 0.27 25.97 -30.07
CA GLY A 233 0.45 26.50 -31.42
C GLY A 233 1.83 27.10 -31.67
N LYS A 234 2.63 26.41 -32.51
CA LYS A 234 3.82 26.96 -33.17
C LYS A 234 3.41 27.92 -34.28
N GLN A 235 3.73 29.22 -34.13
CA GLN A 235 3.85 30.13 -35.26
C GLN A 235 5.24 30.76 -35.30
N GLU A 236 6.07 30.24 -36.21
CA GLU A 236 7.26 30.91 -36.71
C GLU A 236 6.85 31.94 -37.76
N GLY A 237 7.18 33.21 -37.52
CA GLY A 237 6.87 34.29 -38.44
C GLY A 237 7.68 35.54 -38.11
N ARG A 238 8.82 35.68 -38.78
CA ARG A 238 9.77 36.80 -38.67
C ARG A 238 9.10 38.15 -38.95
N SER A 239 9.39 39.16 -38.11
CA SER A 239 10.19 40.35 -38.48
C SER A 239 9.76 41.67 -37.82
N ARG A 240 10.80 42.43 -37.44
CA ARG A 240 10.91 43.90 -37.32
C ARG A 240 10.22 44.62 -36.14
N ALA A 241 11.10 45.29 -35.37
CA ALA A 241 10.86 46.40 -34.44
C ALA A 241 10.04 46.09 -33.18
N ASN A 242 10.64 45.34 -32.25
CA ASN A 242 10.19 45.17 -30.87
C ASN A 242 10.36 46.48 -30.06
N ARG A 243 9.59 47.52 -30.39
CA ARG A 243 9.29 48.58 -29.43
C ARG A 243 8.37 47.96 -28.39
N LEU A 244 8.96 47.42 -27.31
CA LEU A 244 8.23 46.89 -26.16
C LEU A 244 7.19 47.93 -25.74
N LYS A 245 5.92 47.66 -26.06
CA LYS A 245 4.80 48.52 -25.67
C LYS A 245 4.93 48.76 -24.17
N LYS A 246 5.14 50.02 -23.78
CA LYS A 246 5.35 50.40 -22.37
C LYS A 246 4.19 49.83 -21.57
N LYS A 247 4.48 48.91 -20.63
CA LYS A 247 3.46 48.29 -19.80
C LYS A 247 2.73 49.39 -19.02
N THR A 248 1.41 49.40 -19.12
CA THR A 248 0.53 50.28 -18.34
C THR A 248 0.72 50.04 -16.85
N ARG A 249 0.43 51.04 -16.01
CA ARG A 249 0.58 50.96 -14.54
C ARG A 249 -0.19 49.77 -13.96
N ALA A 250 -1.41 49.52 -14.44
CA ALA A 250 -2.22 48.36 -14.07
C ALA A 250 -1.53 47.03 -14.39
N LYS A 251 -0.92 46.90 -15.58
CA LYS A 251 -0.19 45.68 -15.98
C LYS A 251 1.06 45.44 -15.12
N ARG A 252 1.75 46.52 -14.69
CA ARG A 252 2.87 46.40 -13.73
C ARG A 252 2.39 45.94 -12.35
N ASN A 253 1.27 46.46 -11.86
CA ASN A 253 0.71 46.04 -10.57
C ASN A 253 0.27 44.57 -10.58
N ARG A 254 -0.39 44.10 -11.65
CA ARG A 254 -0.76 42.68 -11.82
C ARG A 254 0.46 41.76 -11.81
N ILE A 255 1.53 42.14 -12.53
CA ILE A 255 2.79 41.37 -12.53
C ILE A 255 3.45 41.39 -11.14
N LYS A 256 3.39 42.50 -10.41
CA LYS A 256 3.93 42.60 -9.06
C LYS A 256 3.19 41.66 -8.10
N GLN A 257 1.86 41.69 -8.11
CA GLN A 257 1.03 40.78 -7.31
C GLN A 257 1.31 39.31 -7.66
N HIS A 258 1.36 38.96 -8.94
CA HIS A 258 1.69 37.60 -9.37
C HIS A 258 3.09 37.15 -8.92
N LYS A 259 4.09 38.05 -8.92
CA LYS A 259 5.42 37.74 -8.38
C LYS A 259 5.39 37.56 -6.86
N GLU A 260 4.58 38.34 -6.14
CA GLU A 260 4.41 38.20 -4.70
C GLU A 260 3.69 36.89 -4.34
N THR A 261 2.64 36.50 -5.06
CA THR A 261 1.95 35.21 -4.85
C THR A 261 2.89 34.03 -5.13
N MET A 262 3.68 34.09 -6.20
CA MET A 262 4.69 33.06 -6.49
C MET A 262 5.76 32.96 -5.39
N ARG A 263 6.25 34.09 -4.86
CA ARG A 263 7.17 34.11 -3.73
C ARG A 263 6.54 33.51 -2.47
N GLN A 264 5.30 33.87 -2.16
CA GLN A 264 4.57 33.30 -1.02
C GLN A 264 4.35 31.79 -1.17
N ALA A 265 4.03 31.31 -2.37
CA ALA A 265 3.90 29.88 -2.65
C ALA A 265 5.23 29.14 -2.44
N GLN A 266 6.35 29.71 -2.91
CA GLN A 266 7.68 29.15 -2.67
C GLN A 266 8.03 29.13 -1.17
N MET A 267 7.71 30.19 -0.43
CA MET A 267 7.91 30.23 1.03
C MET A 267 7.06 29.18 1.74
N ARG A 268 5.80 28.98 1.34
CA ARG A 268 4.95 27.89 1.88
C ARG A 268 5.52 26.51 1.59
N LYS A 269 6.07 26.27 0.38
CA LYS A 269 6.75 25.01 0.04
C LYS A 269 7.99 24.79 0.93
N ARG A 270 8.81 25.82 1.14
CA ARG A 270 9.97 25.75 2.04
C ARG A 270 9.57 25.48 3.50
N VAL A 271 8.55 26.16 4.00
CA VAL A 271 8.04 25.90 5.36
C VAL A 271 7.51 24.48 5.48
N LYS A 272 6.77 23.96 4.49
CA LYS A 272 6.33 22.56 4.48
C LYS A 272 7.51 21.58 4.48
N GLN A 273 8.56 21.86 3.71
CA GLN A 273 9.80 21.06 3.71
C GLN A 273 10.47 21.10 5.08
N LEU A 274 10.68 22.27 5.68
CA LEU A 274 11.28 22.37 7.02
C LEU A 274 10.45 21.67 8.09
N VAL A 275 9.11 21.76 8.03
CA VAL A 275 8.23 21.04 8.96
C VAL A 275 8.34 19.53 8.75
N HIS A 276 8.43 19.08 7.49
CA HIS A 276 8.69 17.68 7.18
C HIS A 276 10.05 17.22 7.73
N ASP A 277 11.10 18.00 7.52
CA ASP A 277 12.47 17.68 7.96
C ASP A 277 12.59 17.67 9.50
N ILE A 278 11.95 18.62 10.19
CA ILE A 278 11.85 18.61 11.66
C ILE A 278 11.10 17.37 12.15
N ARG A 279 10.02 16.97 11.45
CA ARG A 279 9.28 15.74 11.78
C ARG A 279 10.08 14.48 11.47
N SER A 280 10.89 14.45 10.41
CA SER A 280 11.71 13.29 10.06
C SER A 280 12.88 13.12 11.03
N MET A 281 13.57 14.21 11.38
CA MET A 281 14.65 14.18 12.40
C MET A 281 14.14 13.68 13.76
N LYS A 282 12.95 14.14 14.21
CA LYS A 282 12.34 13.63 15.45
C LYS A 282 11.96 12.15 15.40
N LYS A 283 11.70 11.60 14.21
CA LYS A 283 11.42 10.17 14.04
C LYS A 283 12.70 9.35 14.07
N GLU A 284 13.78 9.83 13.46
CA GLU A 284 15.05 9.09 13.39
C GLU A 284 15.58 8.68 14.77
N ASP A 285 15.51 9.57 15.77
CA ASP A 285 15.99 9.30 17.14
C ASP A 285 15.13 8.27 17.91
N VAL A 286 13.81 8.22 17.68
CA VAL A 286 12.91 7.23 18.31
C VAL A 286 12.98 5.87 17.60
N THR A 287 13.34 5.88 16.32
CA THR A 287 13.27 4.67 15.47
C THR A 287 14.45 3.72 15.60
N ALA A 288 15.58 4.05 16.21
CA ALA A 288 16.72 3.12 16.23
C ALA A 288 16.40 1.81 16.98
N GLU A 289 15.72 1.89 18.12
CA GLU A 289 15.29 0.74 18.92
C GLU A 289 13.99 0.14 18.36
N GLU A 290 13.00 0.97 18.02
CA GLU A 290 11.75 0.51 17.39
C GLU A 290 11.98 -0.17 16.03
N THR A 291 12.99 0.22 15.26
CA THR A 291 13.29 -0.42 13.97
C THR A 291 13.86 -1.82 14.13
N SER A 292 14.52 -2.15 15.26
CA SER A 292 14.97 -3.52 15.52
C SER A 292 13.77 -4.44 15.82
N ALA A 293 12.90 -4.04 16.76
CA ALA A 293 11.67 -4.77 17.07
C ALA A 293 10.70 -4.83 15.87
N ASN A 294 10.59 -3.75 15.09
CA ASN A 294 9.78 -3.74 13.88
C ASN A 294 10.38 -4.58 12.75
N ARG A 295 11.72 -4.68 12.66
CA ARG A 295 12.39 -5.60 11.72
C ARG A 295 12.14 -7.04 12.10
N GLU A 296 12.31 -7.39 13.37
CA GLU A 296 11.99 -8.72 13.90
C GLU A 296 10.51 -9.07 13.65
N GLY A 297 9.61 -8.13 13.93
CA GLY A 297 8.18 -8.30 13.63
C GLY A 297 7.90 -8.45 12.13
N MET A 298 8.64 -7.76 11.26
CA MET A 298 8.52 -7.90 9.81
C MET A 298 9.07 -9.24 9.32
N GLU A 299 10.19 -9.70 9.86
CA GLU A 299 10.78 -11.01 9.56
C GLU A 299 9.88 -12.15 10.03
N GLU A 300 9.31 -12.05 11.23
CA GLU A 300 8.31 -13.02 11.71
C GLU A 300 7.07 -13.05 10.83
N ARG A 301 6.55 -11.89 10.42
CA ARG A 301 5.42 -11.82 9.48
C ARG A 301 5.78 -12.46 8.14
N LEU A 302 6.99 -12.21 7.65
CA LEU A 302 7.49 -12.84 6.42
C LEU A 302 7.61 -14.35 6.59
N ARG A 303 8.17 -14.84 7.71
CA ARG A 303 8.27 -16.27 8.02
C ARG A 303 6.90 -16.92 8.11
N ARG A 304 5.93 -16.31 8.79
CA ARG A 304 4.54 -16.79 8.86
C ARG A 304 3.89 -16.81 7.47
N TYR A 305 4.13 -15.78 6.67
CA TYR A 305 3.63 -15.71 5.30
C TYR A 305 4.20 -16.83 4.42
N LEU A 306 5.53 -17.03 4.46
CA LEU A 306 6.23 -18.09 3.73
C LEU A 306 5.77 -19.48 4.20
N ALA A 307 5.65 -19.70 5.51
CA ALA A 307 5.13 -20.95 6.06
C ALA A 307 3.68 -21.20 5.62
N GLY A 308 2.84 -20.17 5.59
CA GLY A 308 1.48 -20.26 5.06
C GLY A 308 1.45 -20.55 3.55
N LEU A 309 2.44 -20.09 2.79
CA LEU A 309 2.60 -20.38 1.37
C LEU A 309 2.96 -21.85 1.14
N VAL A 310 3.89 -22.39 1.94
CA VAL A 310 4.28 -23.82 1.91
C VAL A 310 3.12 -24.72 2.31
N GLN A 311 2.36 -24.32 3.34
CA GLN A 311 1.16 -25.03 3.79
C GLN A 311 -0.05 -24.88 2.85
N GLY A 312 0.03 -24.02 1.82
CA GLY A 312 -1.09 -23.75 0.92
C GLY A 312 -2.22 -22.90 1.53
N LYS A 313 -2.06 -22.36 2.74
CA LYS A 313 -3.02 -21.44 3.37
C LYS A 313 -3.04 -20.08 2.67
N ASN A 314 -1.87 -19.61 2.25
CA ASN A 314 -1.73 -18.37 1.49
C ASN A 314 -1.62 -18.72 0.01
N VAL A 315 -2.54 -18.19 -0.80
CA VAL A 315 -2.52 -18.38 -2.26
C VAL A 315 -1.76 -17.21 -2.91
N PRO A 316 -0.76 -17.47 -3.76
CA PRO A 316 -0.08 -16.40 -4.47
C PRO A 316 -1.04 -15.70 -5.43
N ARG A 317 -0.94 -14.36 -5.48
CA ARG A 317 -1.76 -13.52 -6.36
C ARG A 317 -0.92 -13.13 -7.56
N PHE A 318 -1.50 -13.23 -8.76
CA PHE A 318 -0.90 -12.70 -9.98
C PHE A 318 -1.74 -11.52 -10.46
N GLY A 319 -1.22 -10.30 -10.24
CA GLY A 319 -2.02 -9.08 -10.38
C GLY A 319 -3.24 -9.12 -9.45
N ASN A 320 -4.43 -8.87 -10.02
CA ASN A 320 -5.68 -8.89 -9.25
C ASN A 320 -6.29 -10.30 -9.12
N LYS A 321 -5.76 -11.29 -9.84
CA LYS A 321 -6.33 -12.64 -9.90
C LYS A 321 -5.67 -13.59 -8.91
N VAL A 322 -6.47 -14.53 -8.42
CA VAL A 322 -6.06 -15.59 -7.51
C VAL A 322 -6.43 -16.92 -8.14
N TYR A 323 -5.46 -17.81 -8.30
CA TYR A 323 -5.73 -19.15 -8.78
C TYR A 323 -6.31 -19.99 -7.63
N ARG A 324 -7.52 -20.53 -7.82
CA ARG A 324 -8.11 -21.51 -6.90
C ARG A 324 -8.02 -22.87 -7.59
N ALA A 325 -7.38 -23.83 -6.94
CA ALA A 325 -7.36 -25.19 -7.43
C ALA A 325 -8.75 -25.81 -7.23
N ASP A 326 -9.14 -26.68 -8.16
CA ASP A 326 -10.36 -27.45 -8.02
C ASP A 326 -10.31 -28.29 -6.74
N PRO A 327 -11.46 -28.51 -6.07
CA PRO A 327 -11.50 -29.39 -4.91
C PRO A 327 -10.94 -30.77 -5.28
N PRO A 328 -10.24 -31.43 -4.33
CA PRO A 328 -9.71 -32.77 -4.58
C PRO A 328 -10.86 -33.73 -4.95
N PRO A 329 -10.68 -34.61 -5.95
CA PRO A 329 -11.67 -35.64 -6.22
C PRO A 329 -11.73 -36.60 -5.02
N VAL A 330 -12.94 -36.83 -4.50
CA VAL A 330 -13.17 -37.71 -3.35
C VAL A 330 -14.14 -38.80 -3.79
N ALA A 331 -13.74 -40.06 -3.61
CA ALA A 331 -14.64 -41.18 -3.82
C ALA A 331 -15.69 -41.19 -2.70
N LEU A 332 -16.97 -41.22 -3.07
CA LEU A 332 -18.05 -41.37 -2.10
C LEU A 332 -18.03 -42.78 -1.49
N SER A 333 -18.68 -42.97 -0.34
CA SER A 333 -18.76 -44.27 0.35
C SER A 333 -19.20 -45.41 -0.58
N ASP A 334 -20.11 -45.09 -1.51
CA ASP A 334 -20.70 -46.06 -2.44
C ASP A 334 -19.73 -46.39 -3.60
N GLU A 335 -18.77 -45.50 -3.87
CA GLU A 335 -17.77 -45.65 -4.92
C GLU A 335 -16.45 -46.24 -4.41
N MET A 336 -16.27 -46.32 -3.09
CA MET A 336 -15.09 -46.93 -2.46
C MET A 336 -15.13 -48.45 -2.61
N LYS A 337 -14.33 -48.97 -3.55
CA LYS A 337 -14.26 -50.41 -3.84
C LYS A 337 -13.10 -51.06 -3.11
N ALA A 338 -13.33 -52.26 -2.58
CA ALA A 338 -12.31 -53.00 -1.83
C ALA A 338 -11.24 -53.70 -2.69
N CYS A 339 -11.48 -53.92 -4.00
CA CYS A 339 -10.49 -54.54 -4.89
C CYS A 339 -9.99 -53.66 -6.07
N LEU A 340 -8.66 -53.66 -6.26
CA LEU A 340 -7.94 -52.79 -7.21
C LEU A 340 -8.41 -52.96 -8.66
N ARG A 341 -8.94 -54.15 -8.99
CA ARG A 341 -9.47 -54.48 -10.33
C ARG A 341 -10.72 -53.67 -10.68
N GLN A 342 -11.43 -53.15 -9.70
CA GLN A 342 -12.63 -52.36 -9.92
C GLN A 342 -12.35 -50.85 -9.87
N LEU A 343 -11.11 -50.43 -9.63
CA LEU A 343 -10.72 -49.03 -9.63
C LEU A 343 -10.99 -48.43 -11.01
N GLN A 344 -11.70 -47.30 -11.06
CA GLN A 344 -11.82 -46.53 -12.29
C GLN A 344 -10.48 -45.85 -12.58
N THR A 345 -10.12 -45.78 -13.86
CA THR A 345 -8.95 -45.01 -14.27
C THR A 345 -9.16 -43.54 -13.90
N PRO A 346 -8.11 -42.83 -13.44
CA PRO A 346 -8.22 -41.43 -13.07
C PRO A 346 -8.75 -40.61 -14.25
N THR A 347 -9.70 -39.72 -13.97
CA THR A 347 -10.33 -38.84 -14.97
C THR A 347 -9.43 -37.68 -15.39
N LYS A 348 -8.51 -37.27 -14.52
CA LYS A 348 -7.58 -36.16 -14.77
C LYS A 348 -6.39 -36.61 -15.62
N SER A 349 -5.98 -35.74 -16.54
CA SER A 349 -4.82 -35.97 -17.38
C SER A 349 -3.53 -35.87 -16.53
N PRO A 350 -2.45 -36.57 -16.88
CA PRO A 350 -1.16 -36.40 -16.21
C PRO A 350 -0.61 -34.96 -16.33
N VAL A 351 -1.10 -34.19 -17.32
CA VAL A 351 -0.70 -32.80 -17.56
C VAL A 351 -1.41 -31.84 -16.60
N ASP A 352 -2.60 -32.19 -16.10
CA ASP A 352 -3.40 -31.31 -15.24
C ASP A 352 -2.64 -30.98 -13.95
N HIS A 353 -1.96 -31.96 -13.36
CA HIS A 353 -1.12 -31.75 -12.17
C HIS A 353 0.05 -30.78 -12.42
N VAL A 354 0.60 -30.79 -13.65
CA VAL A 354 1.67 -29.87 -14.05
C VAL A 354 1.11 -28.45 -14.23
N LEU A 355 -0.07 -28.33 -14.83
CA LEU A 355 -0.76 -27.05 -15.00
C LEU A 355 -1.12 -26.45 -13.64
N ASP A 356 -1.73 -27.24 -12.75
CA ASP A 356 -2.07 -26.82 -11.38
C ASP A 356 -0.83 -26.36 -10.62
N SER A 357 0.31 -27.06 -10.79
CA SER A 357 1.59 -26.64 -10.22
C SER A 357 2.04 -25.25 -10.71
N ILE A 358 1.98 -25.03 -12.03
CA ILE A 358 2.40 -23.77 -12.66
C ILE A 358 1.54 -22.61 -12.12
N TYR A 359 0.22 -22.79 -12.06
CA TYR A 359 -0.70 -21.77 -11.55
C TYR A 359 -0.56 -21.56 -10.05
N ARG A 360 -0.48 -22.63 -9.27
CA ARG A 360 -0.28 -22.58 -7.81
C ARG A 360 1.02 -21.87 -7.44
N ARG A 361 2.06 -21.96 -8.27
CA ARG A 361 3.34 -21.25 -8.06
C ARG A 361 3.32 -19.79 -8.53
N GLY A 362 2.23 -19.35 -9.16
CA GLY A 362 2.11 -18.00 -9.72
C GLY A 362 3.08 -17.75 -10.89
N LEU A 363 3.51 -18.80 -11.59
CA LEU A 363 4.39 -18.66 -12.76
C LEU A 363 3.63 -18.11 -13.98
N VAL A 364 2.32 -18.36 -14.03
CA VAL A 364 1.41 -17.93 -15.08
C VAL A 364 0.19 -17.28 -14.40
N PRO A 365 -0.43 -16.24 -15.00
CA PRO A 365 -1.68 -15.68 -14.50
C PRO A 365 -2.77 -16.76 -14.39
N ALA A 366 -3.61 -16.64 -13.36
CA ALA A 366 -4.75 -17.55 -13.20
C ALA A 366 -5.62 -17.57 -14.48
N PRO A 367 -6.11 -18.75 -14.89
CA PRO A 367 -7.00 -18.86 -16.02
C PRO A 367 -8.25 -17.99 -15.79
N PRO A 368 -8.81 -17.38 -16.85
CA PRO A 368 -10.08 -16.67 -16.71
C PRO A 368 -11.19 -17.64 -16.31
N VAL A 369 -12.10 -17.19 -15.46
CA VAL A 369 -13.35 -17.92 -15.21
C VAL A 369 -14.17 -17.86 -16.49
N ILE A 370 -14.56 -19.03 -16.99
CA ILE A 370 -15.30 -19.16 -18.25
C ILE A 370 -16.79 -19.01 -17.94
N ASP A 371 -17.21 -17.77 -17.74
CA ASP A 371 -18.62 -17.42 -17.53
C ASP A 371 -19.27 -16.96 -18.83
N ASP A 372 -20.60 -16.84 -18.85
CA ASP A 372 -21.33 -16.27 -20.00
C ASP A 372 -20.83 -14.86 -20.35
N LYS A 373 -20.53 -14.03 -19.35
CA LYS A 373 -19.89 -12.71 -19.54
C LYS A 373 -18.53 -12.82 -20.23
N TYR A 374 -17.74 -13.85 -19.90
CA TYR A 374 -16.47 -14.10 -20.57
C TYR A 374 -16.69 -14.49 -22.02
N HIS A 375 -17.66 -15.39 -22.29
CA HIS A 375 -18.04 -15.77 -23.64
C HIS A 375 -18.52 -14.57 -24.47
N GLU A 376 -19.35 -13.70 -23.90
CA GLU A 376 -19.81 -12.47 -24.57
C GLU A 376 -18.65 -11.51 -24.89
N ARG A 377 -17.76 -11.26 -23.93
CA ARG A 377 -16.57 -10.42 -24.15
C ARG A 377 -15.65 -11.03 -25.21
N ALA A 378 -15.45 -12.35 -25.18
CA ALA A 378 -14.67 -13.06 -26.19
C ALA A 378 -15.33 -12.94 -27.57
N ARG A 379 -16.64 -13.18 -27.68
CA ARG A 379 -17.43 -12.99 -28.91
C ARG A 379 -17.32 -11.56 -29.43
N LYS A 380 -17.54 -10.54 -28.59
CA LYS A 380 -17.39 -9.11 -28.92
C LYS A 380 -15.98 -8.80 -29.45
N ARG A 381 -14.92 -9.33 -28.82
CA ARG A 381 -13.53 -9.15 -29.27
C ARG A 381 -13.25 -9.80 -30.62
N VAL A 382 -13.75 -11.02 -30.84
CA VAL A 382 -13.62 -11.73 -32.12
C VAL A 382 -14.33 -10.95 -33.23
N ILE A 383 -15.55 -10.45 -32.98
CA ILE A 383 -16.30 -9.63 -33.93
C ILE A 383 -15.55 -8.31 -34.24
N LYS A 384 -15.07 -7.59 -33.21
CA LYS A 384 -14.28 -6.35 -33.40
C LYS A 384 -13.03 -6.61 -34.26
N HIS A 385 -12.32 -7.71 -34.02
CA HIS A 385 -11.18 -8.09 -34.84
C HIS A 385 -11.58 -8.40 -36.28
N ALA A 386 -12.64 -9.18 -36.49
CA ALA A 386 -13.13 -9.51 -37.83
C ALA A 386 -13.50 -8.25 -38.64
N VAL A 387 -14.18 -7.28 -38.00
CA VAL A 387 -14.52 -5.98 -38.61
C VAL A 387 -13.26 -5.19 -38.97
N LYS A 388 -12.27 -5.11 -38.07
CA LYS A 388 -11.00 -4.41 -38.30
C LYS A 388 -10.18 -5.04 -39.43
N PHE A 389 -10.21 -6.36 -39.57
CA PHE A 389 -9.56 -7.05 -40.69
C PHE A 389 -10.28 -6.77 -42.00
N LYS A 390 -11.63 -6.78 -42.01
CA LYS A 390 -12.43 -6.47 -43.20
C LYS A 390 -12.23 -5.03 -43.68
N SER A 391 -12.15 -4.05 -42.76
CA SER A 391 -11.90 -2.65 -43.12
C SER A 391 -10.50 -2.44 -43.71
N LYS A 392 -9.48 -3.10 -43.15
CA LYS A 392 -8.12 -3.08 -43.72
C LYS A 392 -8.04 -3.70 -45.11
N LEU A 393 -8.78 -4.78 -45.36
CA LEU A 393 -8.88 -5.40 -46.69
C LEU A 393 -9.55 -4.46 -47.70
N LEU A 394 -10.55 -3.69 -47.28
CA LEU A 394 -11.27 -2.75 -48.14
C LEU A 394 -10.51 -1.43 -48.40
N GLN A 395 -9.61 -1.02 -47.50
CA GLN A 395 -8.77 0.18 -47.65
C GLN A 395 -7.41 -0.10 -48.30
N GLY A 396 -7.05 -1.38 -48.47
CA GLY A 396 -5.77 -1.82 -49.05
C GLY A 396 -5.81 -2.09 -50.56
N THR A 397 -6.90 -1.75 -51.23
CA THR A 397 -7.08 -1.74 -52.70
C THR A 397 -7.39 -0.33 -53.14
#